data_AF-A0A139Y5Q9-F1
#
_entry.id   AF-A0A139Y5Q9-F1
#
_cell.length_a   1.000
_cell.length_b   1.000
_cell.length_c   1.000
_cell.angle_alpha   90.00
_cell.angle_beta   90.00
_cell.angle_gamma   90.00
#
_symmetry.space_group_name_H-M   'P 1'
#
loop_
_entity.id
_entity.type
_entity.pdbx_description
1 polymer ?
#
loop_
_entity_poly.entity_id
_entity_poly.type
_entity_poly.pdbx_seq_one_letter_code
_entity_poly.pdbx_strand_id
1 'polypeptide(L)'
;MSYMDSDEEASPEMLQQYMKAVEMAQKEDLSAFDRVGLIRSLGKNKDNQEVLLITFCFLSGAADELEKAMHYGLAKLHAMENQPFVLIFGLAMTNWLTDAASLLQQCYLSLPSSIKKSLKKVYILHWTTAKKMVLEAMSSVVSEKFANKIVYVEQLSDILSTLQMPPTEALTKFPYVVQHEEEERLSPGDAISIYGTPLATLCARIPTDVVPPYKRLPAVYVDFVDHITSRDVIGTKDLFCLQADCASIYAFVGDIDQGNPFAEWTNIPALITGFRLLFDSLPTPFLGEGAYAAFSALTKGATAPDKTVLLDTVTQLLSALSPGEQEAFS
;
A
#
# COMPACT_ATOMS: atom_id res chain seq x y z
N MET A 1 -36.45 3.22 17.16
CA MET A 1 -36.01 3.84 15.90
C MET A 1 -36.37 2.88 14.79
N SER A 2 -37.06 3.36 13.75
CA SER A 2 -37.37 2.56 12.55
C SER A 2 -36.10 2.46 11.73
N TYR A 3 -35.53 1.27 11.56
CA TYR A 3 -34.45 1.05 10.59
C TYR A 3 -35.03 1.28 9.18
N MET A 4 -34.31 1.99 8.31
CA MET A 4 -34.58 1.90 6.87
C MET A 4 -34.27 0.47 6.44
N ASP A 5 -35.18 -0.20 5.73
CA ASP A 5 -34.89 -1.51 5.13
C ASP A 5 -33.96 -1.30 3.92
N SER A 6 -32.70 -0.97 4.17
CA SER A 6 -31.71 -0.71 3.12
C SER A 6 -31.27 -1.96 2.35
N ASP A 7 -31.83 -3.12 2.70
CA ASP A 7 -31.76 -4.34 1.90
C ASP A 7 -32.85 -4.36 0.80
N GLU A 8 -33.83 -3.45 0.83
CA GLU A 8 -34.71 -3.18 -0.30
C GLU A 8 -33.90 -2.75 -1.52
N GLU A 9 -34.46 -3.03 -2.70
CA GLU A 9 -33.83 -2.61 -3.96
C GLU A 9 -33.68 -1.09 -3.96
N ALA A 10 -32.50 -0.62 -4.38
CA ALA A 10 -32.27 0.81 -4.50
C ALA A 10 -33.30 1.41 -5.48
N SER A 11 -33.71 2.65 -5.25
CA SER A 11 -34.67 3.32 -6.13
C SER A 11 -34.16 3.34 -7.58
N PRO A 12 -35.04 3.40 -8.59
CA PRO A 12 -34.62 3.47 -9.98
C PRO A 12 -33.61 4.61 -10.24
N GLU A 13 -33.77 5.75 -9.57
CA GLU A 13 -32.83 6.87 -9.66
C GLU A 13 -31.45 6.52 -9.06
N MET A 14 -31.42 5.86 -7.90
CA MET A 14 -30.17 5.43 -7.26
C MET A 14 -29.45 4.35 -8.06
N LEU A 15 -30.19 3.41 -8.67
CA LEU A 15 -29.61 2.41 -9.57
C LEU A 15 -29.05 3.04 -10.84
N GLN A 16 -29.72 4.06 -11.38
CA GLN A 16 -29.21 4.82 -12.52
C GLN A 16 -27.93 5.59 -12.15
N GLN A 17 -27.89 6.18 -10.96
CA GLN A 17 -26.67 6.84 -10.44
C GLN A 17 -25.53 5.84 -10.24
N TYR A 18 -25.82 4.66 -9.68
CA TYR A 18 -24.86 3.57 -9.52
C TYR A 18 -24.27 3.12 -10.86
N MET A 19 -25.12 2.82 -11.85
CA MET A 19 -24.67 2.46 -13.20
C MET A 19 -23.83 3.57 -13.83
N LYS A 20 -24.25 4.83 -13.69
CA LYS A 20 -23.47 5.97 -14.17
C LYS A 20 -22.10 6.04 -13.51
N ALA A 21 -22.00 5.82 -12.20
CA ALA A 21 -20.72 5.80 -11.48
C ALA A 21 -19.81 4.66 -11.98
N VAL A 22 -20.36 3.46 -12.20
CA VAL A 22 -19.61 2.32 -12.76
C VAL A 22 -19.11 2.64 -14.18
N GLU A 23 -19.93 3.29 -15.02
CA GLU A 23 -19.52 3.73 -16.36
C GLU A 23 -18.47 4.86 -16.32
N MET A 24 -18.58 5.79 -15.36
CA MET A 24 -17.59 6.86 -15.18
C MET A 24 -16.22 6.28 -14.81
N ALA A 25 -16.19 5.26 -13.96
CA ALA A 25 -14.94 4.60 -13.60
C ALA A 25 -14.20 3.98 -14.80
N GLN A 26 -14.89 3.66 -15.89
CA GLN A 26 -14.27 3.16 -17.13
C GLN A 26 -13.69 4.27 -18.02
N LYS A 27 -14.10 5.52 -17.79
CA LYS A 27 -13.72 6.70 -18.57
C LYS A 27 -12.67 7.55 -17.86
N GLU A 28 -12.67 7.52 -16.53
CA GLU A 28 -11.73 8.24 -15.68
C GLU A 28 -10.35 7.58 -15.69
N ASP A 29 -9.31 8.39 -15.56
CA ASP A 29 -7.98 7.89 -15.24
C ASP A 29 -7.91 7.56 -13.75
N LEU A 30 -7.91 6.27 -13.44
CA LEU A 30 -7.86 5.72 -12.08
C LEU A 30 -6.54 4.98 -11.81
N SER A 31 -5.54 5.17 -12.68
CA SER A 31 -4.24 4.51 -12.59
C SER A 31 -3.51 4.77 -11.27
N ALA A 32 -3.72 5.95 -10.67
CA ALA A 32 -3.18 6.28 -9.35
C ALA A 32 -3.70 5.34 -8.26
N PHE A 33 -5.00 4.98 -8.28
CA PHE A 33 -5.58 4.04 -7.32
C PHE A 33 -5.09 2.60 -7.52
N ASP A 34 -4.88 2.20 -8.76
CA ASP A 34 -4.25 0.91 -9.06
C ASP A 34 -2.77 0.89 -8.61
N ARG A 35 -2.01 1.98 -8.85
CA ARG A 35 -0.59 2.13 -8.48
C ARG A 35 -0.35 2.03 -6.98
N VAL A 36 -1.25 2.57 -6.16
CA VAL A 36 -1.14 2.46 -4.69
C VAL A 36 -1.81 1.18 -4.15
N GLY A 37 -2.55 0.47 -4.99
CA GLY A 37 -3.34 -0.69 -4.57
C GLY A 37 -4.45 -0.31 -3.61
N LEU A 38 -5.23 0.75 -3.91
CA LEU A 38 -6.33 1.22 -3.06
C LEU A 38 -7.32 0.09 -2.73
N ILE A 39 -7.66 -0.74 -3.72
CA ILE A 39 -8.47 -1.95 -3.57
C ILE A 39 -7.70 -3.13 -4.13
N ARG A 40 -7.35 -4.12 -3.29
CA ARG A 40 -6.62 -5.33 -3.69
C ARG A 40 -7.41 -6.59 -3.39
N SER A 41 -7.33 -7.58 -4.28
CA SER A 41 -7.72 -8.94 -3.95
C SER A 41 -6.62 -9.59 -3.10
N LEU A 42 -7.03 -10.17 -1.97
CA LEU A 42 -6.17 -11.02 -1.15
C LEU A 42 -6.28 -12.49 -1.56
N GLY A 43 -7.15 -12.83 -2.51
CA GLY A 43 -7.56 -14.19 -2.84
C GLY A 43 -8.78 -14.63 -2.03
N LYS A 44 -8.92 -15.93 -1.78
CA LYS A 44 -10.10 -16.50 -1.13
C LYS A 44 -9.91 -16.77 0.36
N ASN A 45 -10.98 -16.63 1.14
CA ASN A 45 -11.04 -17.10 2.52
C ASN A 45 -11.44 -18.58 2.62
N LYS A 46 -11.36 -19.18 3.80
CA LYS A 46 -11.71 -20.59 4.07
C LYS A 46 -13.14 -20.96 3.66
N ASP A 47 -14.05 -19.99 3.56
CA ASP A 47 -15.42 -20.16 3.09
C ASP A 47 -15.56 -20.04 1.56
N ASN A 48 -14.43 -20.00 0.83
CA ASN A 48 -14.32 -19.85 -0.63
C ASN A 48 -14.94 -18.55 -1.16
N GLN A 49 -14.93 -17.50 -0.34
CA GLN A 49 -15.38 -16.15 -0.68
C GLN A 49 -14.17 -15.31 -1.09
N GLU A 50 -14.34 -14.46 -2.10
CA GLU A 50 -13.30 -13.52 -2.51
C GLU A 50 -13.08 -12.47 -1.39
N VAL A 51 -11.82 -12.14 -1.09
CA VAL A 51 -11.48 -11.17 -0.05
C VAL A 51 -10.83 -9.95 -0.68
N LEU A 52 -11.46 -8.79 -0.50
CA LEU A 52 -10.94 -7.51 -0.98
C LEU A 52 -10.49 -6.65 0.20
N LEU A 53 -9.28 -6.11 0.12
CA LEU A 53 -8.76 -5.11 1.04
C LEU A 53 -8.93 -3.71 0.43
N ILE A 54 -9.53 -2.80 1.19
CA ILE A 54 -9.59 -1.37 0.89
C ILE A 54 -8.74 -0.63 1.91
N THR A 55 -7.72 0.09 1.45
CA THR A 55 -6.76 0.79 2.32
C THR A 55 -6.98 2.30 2.26
N PHE A 56 -7.63 2.85 3.29
CA PHE A 56 -8.16 4.21 3.26
C PHE A 56 -7.12 5.33 3.45
N CYS A 57 -5.94 5.05 4.03
CA CYS A 57 -4.89 6.07 4.15
C CYS A 57 -4.36 6.59 2.83
N PHE A 58 -4.57 5.85 1.72
CA PHE A 58 -4.16 6.32 0.40
C PHE A 58 -5.06 7.41 -0.19
N LEU A 59 -6.10 7.81 0.53
CA LEU A 59 -6.98 8.92 0.17
C LEU A 59 -6.74 10.08 1.12
N SER A 60 -6.61 11.29 0.57
CA SER A 60 -6.42 12.54 1.31
C SER A 60 -7.67 13.01 2.06
N GLY A 61 -8.84 12.51 1.65
CA GLY A 61 -10.14 12.98 2.13
C GLY A 61 -10.70 14.16 1.33
N ALA A 62 -10.00 14.65 0.30
CA ALA A 62 -10.52 15.66 -0.61
C ALA A 62 -11.78 15.16 -1.33
N ALA A 63 -12.82 15.99 -1.40
CA ALA A 63 -14.14 15.56 -1.88
C ALA A 63 -14.12 15.00 -3.32
N ASP A 64 -13.33 15.62 -4.21
CA ASP A 64 -13.18 15.19 -5.61
C ASP A 64 -12.41 13.88 -5.75
N GLU A 65 -11.39 13.68 -4.92
CA GLU A 65 -10.66 12.40 -4.85
C GLU A 65 -11.56 11.29 -4.31
N LEU A 66 -12.31 11.56 -3.25
CA LEU A 66 -13.23 10.61 -2.65
C LEU A 66 -14.37 10.22 -3.61
N GLU A 67 -14.88 11.15 -4.42
CA GLU A 67 -15.88 10.86 -5.46
C GLU A 67 -15.32 9.90 -6.52
N LYS A 68 -14.09 10.13 -7.00
CA LYS A 68 -13.41 9.19 -7.92
C LYS A 68 -13.14 7.85 -7.27
N ALA A 69 -12.72 7.84 -6.00
CA ALA A 69 -12.49 6.61 -5.24
C ALA A 69 -13.79 5.82 -5.05
N MET A 70 -14.93 6.51 -4.90
CA MET A 70 -16.25 5.90 -4.92
C MET A 70 -16.55 5.26 -6.28
N HIS A 71 -16.36 5.98 -7.40
CA HIS A 71 -16.55 5.40 -8.74
C HIS A 71 -15.71 4.13 -8.93
N TYR A 72 -14.42 4.22 -8.60
CA TYR A 72 -13.49 3.09 -8.63
C TYR A 72 -13.98 1.92 -7.76
N GLY A 73 -14.37 2.18 -6.52
CA GLY A 73 -14.87 1.18 -5.59
C GLY A 73 -16.14 0.51 -6.08
N LEU A 74 -17.13 1.28 -6.54
CA LEU A 74 -18.39 0.76 -7.08
C LEU A 74 -18.16 -0.13 -8.30
N ALA A 75 -17.23 0.24 -9.19
CA ALA A 75 -16.86 -0.59 -10.34
C ALA A 75 -16.19 -1.92 -9.93
N LYS A 76 -15.29 -1.90 -8.94
CA LYS A 76 -14.67 -3.13 -8.40
C LYS A 76 -15.71 -4.02 -7.72
N LEU A 77 -16.62 -3.44 -6.95
CA LEU A 77 -17.72 -4.18 -6.31
C LEU A 77 -18.70 -4.74 -7.34
N HIS A 78 -19.00 -3.99 -8.41
CA HIS A 78 -19.86 -4.45 -9.51
C HIS A 78 -19.37 -5.77 -10.11
N ALA A 79 -18.05 -5.91 -10.30
CA ALA A 79 -17.46 -7.15 -10.79
C ALA A 79 -17.69 -8.37 -9.86
N MET A 80 -18.06 -8.15 -8.60
CA MET A 80 -18.32 -9.20 -7.60
C MET A 80 -19.79 -9.60 -7.50
N GLU A 81 -20.70 -9.03 -8.32
CA GLU A 81 -22.16 -9.24 -8.21
C GLU A 81 -22.58 -10.70 -8.08
N ASN A 82 -21.96 -11.57 -8.87
CA ASN A 82 -22.35 -12.97 -9.00
C ASN A 82 -21.50 -13.93 -8.13
N GLN A 83 -20.68 -13.41 -7.23
CA GLN A 83 -19.85 -14.25 -6.36
C GLN A 83 -19.82 -13.73 -4.92
N PRO A 84 -19.83 -14.63 -3.92
CA PRO A 84 -19.77 -14.20 -2.53
C PRO A 84 -18.39 -13.60 -2.22
N PHE A 85 -18.39 -12.44 -1.54
CA PHE A 85 -17.16 -11.74 -1.21
C PHE A 85 -17.21 -11.10 0.18
N VAL A 86 -16.03 -10.71 0.67
CA VAL A 86 -15.79 -10.07 1.95
C VAL A 86 -14.93 -8.85 1.72
N LEU A 87 -15.19 -7.80 2.50
CA LEU A 87 -14.38 -6.58 2.51
C LEU A 87 -13.56 -6.51 3.79
N ILE A 88 -12.34 -6.01 3.68
CA ILE A 88 -11.52 -5.54 4.79
C ILE A 88 -11.30 -4.05 4.60
N PHE A 89 -11.72 -3.25 5.57
CA PHE A 89 -11.44 -1.83 5.64
C PHE A 89 -10.20 -1.65 6.51
N GLY A 90 -9.06 -1.40 5.87
CA GLY A 90 -7.82 -1.01 6.52
C GLY A 90 -7.86 0.48 6.84
N LEU A 91 -8.05 0.81 8.11
CA LEU A 91 -8.15 2.18 8.59
C LEU A 91 -6.84 2.72 9.14
N ALA A 92 -5.71 2.06 8.84
CA ALA A 92 -4.39 2.55 9.21
C ALA A 92 -4.24 4.02 8.80
N MET A 93 -3.66 4.87 9.66
CA MET A 93 -3.41 6.31 9.49
C MET A 93 -4.58 7.17 8.97
N THR A 94 -5.81 6.64 8.95
CA THR A 94 -6.96 7.31 8.33
C THR A 94 -7.56 8.33 9.31
N ASN A 95 -7.62 9.60 8.90
CA ASN A 95 -8.09 10.72 9.74
C ASN A 95 -9.32 11.47 9.18
N TRP A 96 -9.74 11.21 7.94
CA TRP A 96 -10.81 11.92 7.24
C TRP A 96 -12.18 11.23 7.30
N LEU A 97 -12.29 10.07 7.97
CA LEU A 97 -13.50 9.23 7.94
C LEU A 97 -14.77 9.99 8.40
N THR A 98 -14.62 10.91 9.35
CA THR A 98 -15.72 11.75 9.84
C THR A 98 -16.33 12.60 8.73
N ASP A 99 -15.49 13.17 7.87
CA ASP A 99 -15.92 14.07 6.80
C ASP A 99 -16.54 13.32 5.62
N ALA A 100 -16.17 12.05 5.44
CA ALA A 100 -16.66 11.19 4.37
C ALA A 100 -17.82 10.26 4.76
N ALA A 101 -18.34 10.35 5.98
CA ALA A 101 -19.41 9.47 6.46
C ALA A 101 -20.65 9.52 5.55
N SER A 102 -21.02 10.70 5.06
CA SER A 102 -22.13 10.90 4.14
C SER A 102 -21.90 10.24 2.78
N LEU A 103 -20.67 10.31 2.26
CA LEU A 103 -20.30 9.69 0.99
C LEU A 103 -20.33 8.16 1.11
N LEU A 104 -19.74 7.59 2.17
CA LEU A 104 -19.77 6.15 2.40
C LEU A 104 -21.21 5.63 2.59
N GLN A 105 -22.06 6.43 3.22
CA GLN A 105 -23.48 6.14 3.34
C GLN A 105 -24.17 6.12 1.96
N GLN A 106 -23.90 7.12 1.12
CA GLN A 106 -24.42 7.18 -0.25
C GLN A 106 -23.92 6.00 -1.10
N CYS A 107 -22.65 5.64 -0.96
CA CYS A 107 -22.07 4.46 -1.61
C CYS A 107 -22.91 3.22 -1.27
N TYR A 108 -23.14 2.95 0.03
CA TYR A 108 -23.92 1.79 0.45
C TYR A 108 -25.38 1.82 -0.04
N LEU A 109 -26.04 2.98 0.05
CA LEU A 109 -27.44 3.12 -0.38
C LEU A 109 -27.62 2.88 -1.88
N SER A 110 -26.66 3.31 -2.70
CA SER A 110 -26.69 3.13 -4.15
C SER A 110 -26.40 1.70 -4.62
N LEU A 111 -25.85 0.83 -3.76
CA LEU A 111 -25.55 -0.56 -4.13
C LEU A 111 -26.85 -1.34 -4.46
N PRO A 112 -26.89 -2.07 -5.61
CA PRO A 112 -27.97 -2.98 -5.92
C PRO A 112 -28.14 -4.09 -4.87
N SER A 113 -29.35 -4.63 -4.74
CA SER A 113 -29.59 -5.70 -3.75
C SER A 113 -28.77 -6.96 -4.03
N SER A 114 -28.44 -7.24 -5.30
CA SER A 114 -27.57 -8.36 -5.70
C SER A 114 -26.17 -8.25 -5.08
N ILE A 115 -25.53 -7.09 -5.19
CA ILE A 115 -24.22 -6.81 -4.59
C ILE A 115 -24.29 -6.91 -3.06
N LYS A 116 -25.29 -6.28 -2.45
CA LYS A 116 -25.50 -6.33 -0.98
C LYS A 116 -25.66 -7.77 -0.48
N LYS A 117 -26.33 -8.65 -1.24
CA LYS A 117 -26.50 -10.08 -0.91
C LYS A 117 -25.20 -10.87 -1.09
N SER A 118 -24.38 -10.53 -2.08
CA SER A 118 -23.08 -11.16 -2.34
C SER A 118 -22.03 -10.77 -1.29
N LEU A 119 -22.11 -9.57 -0.72
CA LEU A 119 -21.29 -9.16 0.42
C LEU A 119 -21.64 -9.95 1.70
N LYS A 120 -20.68 -10.70 2.23
CA LYS A 120 -20.87 -11.59 3.39
C LYS A 120 -20.42 -10.99 4.70
N LYS A 121 -19.27 -10.32 4.74
CA LYS A 121 -18.71 -9.67 5.92
C LYS A 121 -17.95 -8.40 5.53
N VAL A 122 -17.86 -7.47 6.47
CA VAL A 122 -16.99 -6.29 6.41
C VAL A 122 -16.13 -6.30 7.67
N TYR A 123 -14.85 -6.61 7.52
CA TYR A 123 -13.87 -6.55 8.60
C TYR A 123 -13.32 -5.13 8.72
N ILE A 124 -13.32 -4.58 9.92
CA ILE A 124 -12.77 -3.25 10.19
C ILE A 124 -11.45 -3.43 10.96
N LEU A 125 -10.33 -3.17 10.28
CA LEU A 125 -8.97 -3.30 10.82
C LEU A 125 -8.44 -1.91 11.22
N HIS A 126 -7.66 -1.86 12.30
CA HIS A 126 -7.08 -0.62 12.87
C HIS A 126 -8.12 0.45 13.21
N TRP A 127 -9.28 -0.01 13.66
CA TRP A 127 -10.31 0.87 14.18
C TRP A 127 -9.83 1.54 15.48
N THR A 128 -10.41 2.71 15.75
CA THR A 128 -10.29 3.43 17.03
C THR A 128 -11.69 3.76 17.52
N THR A 129 -11.85 4.07 18.80
CA THR A 129 -13.16 4.45 19.36
C THR A 129 -13.83 5.57 18.55
N ALA A 130 -13.06 6.57 18.10
CA ALA A 130 -13.57 7.64 17.26
C ALA A 130 -14.05 7.13 15.89
N LYS A 131 -13.26 6.30 15.20
CA LYS A 131 -13.63 5.71 13.89
C LYS A 131 -14.87 4.81 14.03
N LYS A 132 -14.96 4.04 15.11
CA LYS A 132 -16.11 3.19 15.42
C LYS A 132 -17.37 4.02 15.65
N MET A 133 -17.29 5.12 16.40
CA MET A 133 -18.42 6.02 16.61
C MET A 133 -18.95 6.61 15.28
N VAL A 134 -18.05 6.99 14.37
CA VAL A 134 -18.45 7.48 13.03
C VAL A 134 -19.20 6.39 12.25
N LEU A 135 -18.65 5.17 12.20
CA LEU A 135 -19.29 4.04 11.51
C LEU A 135 -20.62 3.64 12.16
N GLU A 136 -20.72 3.70 13.49
CA GLU A 136 -21.95 3.44 14.22
C GLU A 136 -23.00 4.53 14.00
N ALA A 137 -22.62 5.80 13.81
CA ALA A 137 -23.56 6.86 13.44
C ALA A 137 -24.21 6.58 12.07
N MET A 138 -23.44 5.99 11.14
CA MET A 138 -23.95 5.53 9.85
C MET A 138 -24.88 4.31 9.95
N SER A 139 -24.89 3.60 11.10
CA SER A 139 -25.71 2.40 11.28
C SER A 139 -27.22 2.66 11.25
N SER A 140 -27.65 3.91 11.42
CA SER A 140 -29.06 4.32 11.27
C SER A 140 -29.63 4.07 9.87
N VAL A 141 -28.75 3.85 8.89
CA VAL A 141 -29.07 3.70 7.47
C VAL A 141 -28.90 2.26 7.01
N VAL A 142 -28.06 1.49 7.72
CA VAL A 142 -27.83 0.08 7.39
C VAL A 142 -28.87 -0.80 8.07
N SER A 143 -29.28 -1.86 7.38
CA SER A 143 -30.23 -2.83 7.93
C SER A 143 -29.59 -3.57 9.12
N GLU A 144 -30.42 -4.10 10.03
CA GLU A 144 -29.91 -4.98 11.11
C GLU A 144 -29.12 -6.18 10.54
N LYS A 145 -29.56 -6.70 9.39
CA LYS A 145 -28.86 -7.75 8.66
C LYS A 145 -27.47 -7.32 8.21
N PHE A 146 -27.33 -6.09 7.72
CA PHE A 146 -26.03 -5.55 7.34
C PHE A 146 -25.15 -5.26 8.55
N ALA A 147 -25.71 -4.69 9.63
CA ALA A 147 -24.96 -4.43 10.86
C ALA A 147 -24.31 -5.73 11.39
N ASN A 148 -25.00 -6.86 11.30
CA ASN A 148 -24.48 -8.18 11.65
C ASN A 148 -23.33 -8.69 10.74
N LYS A 149 -23.07 -8.05 9.60
CA LYS A 149 -21.93 -8.34 8.72
C LYS A 149 -20.65 -7.62 9.15
N ILE A 150 -20.76 -6.55 9.95
CA ILE A 150 -19.63 -5.75 10.39
C ILE A 150 -18.91 -6.47 11.52
N VAL A 151 -17.61 -6.68 11.36
CA VAL A 151 -16.75 -7.33 12.35
C VAL A 151 -15.55 -6.43 12.62
N TYR A 152 -15.48 -5.90 13.85
CA TYR A 152 -14.31 -5.16 14.30
C TYR A 152 -13.20 -6.16 14.65
N VAL A 153 -12.02 -5.97 14.04
CA VAL A 153 -10.88 -6.85 14.21
C VAL A 153 -9.82 -6.14 15.04
N GLU A 154 -9.33 -6.82 16.08
CA GLU A 154 -8.28 -6.28 16.96
C GLU A 154 -6.89 -6.45 16.36
N GLN A 155 -6.63 -7.59 15.70
CA GLN A 155 -5.32 -7.94 15.17
C GLN A 155 -5.38 -8.39 13.71
N LEU A 156 -4.39 -8.00 12.92
CA LEU A 156 -4.22 -8.45 11.55
C LEU A 156 -4.13 -9.99 11.47
N SER A 157 -3.52 -10.63 12.47
CA SER A 157 -3.38 -12.09 12.58
C SER A 157 -4.73 -12.83 12.48
N ASP A 158 -5.81 -12.26 13.00
CA ASP A 158 -7.16 -12.82 12.93
C ASP A 158 -7.64 -12.88 11.47
N ILE A 159 -7.38 -11.83 10.69
CA ILE A 159 -7.71 -11.79 9.25
C ILE A 159 -6.85 -12.78 8.48
N LEU A 160 -5.54 -12.80 8.72
CA LEU A 160 -4.61 -13.72 8.03
C LEU A 160 -5.05 -15.17 8.22
N SER A 161 -5.53 -15.51 9.43
CA SER A 161 -6.02 -16.85 9.75
C SER A 161 -7.26 -17.27 8.95
N THR A 162 -7.98 -16.33 8.33
CA THR A 162 -9.18 -16.62 7.52
C THR A 162 -8.85 -16.96 6.06
N LEU A 163 -7.65 -16.62 5.58
CA LEU A 163 -7.28 -16.76 4.17
C LEU A 163 -6.89 -18.20 3.81
N GLN A 164 -7.12 -18.59 2.54
CA GLN A 164 -6.67 -19.87 1.98
C GLN A 164 -5.20 -19.81 1.53
N MET A 165 -4.33 -19.23 2.34
CA MET A 165 -2.89 -19.23 2.11
C MET A 165 -2.13 -19.12 3.44
N PRO A 166 -0.86 -19.51 3.48
CA PRO A 166 -0.01 -19.32 4.65
C PRO A 166 0.00 -17.85 5.09
N PRO A 167 -0.01 -17.54 6.40
CA PRO A 167 0.02 -16.17 6.89
C PRO A 167 1.20 -15.34 6.35
N THR A 168 2.36 -15.97 6.14
CA THR A 168 3.54 -15.32 5.55
C THR A 168 3.31 -14.87 4.11
N GLU A 169 2.61 -15.67 3.30
CA GLU A 169 2.23 -15.31 1.92
C GLU A 169 1.10 -14.27 1.92
N ALA A 170 0.12 -14.41 2.82
CA ALA A 170 -0.95 -13.42 2.94
C ALA A 170 -0.41 -12.04 3.31
N LEU A 171 0.57 -11.98 4.20
CA LEU A 171 1.14 -10.72 4.70
C LEU A 171 1.78 -9.90 3.57
N THR A 172 2.40 -10.53 2.57
CA THR A 172 2.97 -9.84 1.40
C THR A 172 1.92 -9.17 0.51
N LYS A 173 0.63 -9.38 0.78
CA LYS A 173 -0.47 -8.71 0.08
C LYS A 173 -0.97 -7.45 0.81
N PHE A 174 -0.62 -7.27 2.07
CA PHE A 174 -1.00 -6.09 2.86
C PHE A 174 0.02 -4.97 2.66
N PRO A 175 -0.42 -3.73 2.40
CA PRO A 175 0.49 -2.59 2.27
C PRO A 175 1.37 -2.39 3.50
N TYR A 176 2.57 -1.85 3.28
CA TYR A 176 3.56 -1.58 4.35
C TYR A 176 2.95 -0.82 5.53
N VAL A 177 2.25 0.29 5.27
CA VAL A 177 1.60 1.12 6.31
C VAL A 177 0.65 0.34 7.21
N VAL A 178 -0.07 -0.65 6.66
CA VAL A 178 -0.97 -1.51 7.44
C VAL A 178 -0.16 -2.46 8.34
N GLN A 179 0.93 -3.03 7.82
CA GLN A 179 1.79 -3.89 8.62
C GLN A 179 2.54 -3.11 9.71
N HIS A 180 3.07 -1.95 9.36
CA HIS A 180 3.80 -1.07 10.26
C HIS A 180 2.91 -0.60 11.41
N GLU A 181 1.68 -0.14 11.13
CA GLU A 181 0.75 0.26 12.20
C GLU A 181 0.35 -0.92 13.10
N GLU A 182 0.19 -2.13 12.55
CA GLU A 182 -0.07 -3.32 13.36
C GLU A 182 1.11 -3.61 14.31
N GLU A 183 2.34 -3.62 13.80
CA GLU A 183 3.52 -3.90 14.60
C GLU A 183 3.75 -2.82 15.66
N GLU A 184 3.57 -1.55 15.32
CA GLU A 184 3.71 -0.44 16.27
C GLU A 184 2.65 -0.51 17.39
N ARG A 185 1.43 -1.00 17.10
CA ARG A 185 0.40 -1.24 18.12
C ARG A 185 0.74 -2.40 19.05
N LEU A 186 1.40 -3.44 18.53
CA LEU A 186 1.76 -4.64 19.28
C LEU A 186 3.09 -4.51 20.04
N SER A 187 4.05 -3.79 19.48
CA SER A 187 5.42 -3.63 19.98
C SER A 187 5.96 -2.24 19.59
N PRO A 188 5.55 -1.18 20.33
CA PRO A 188 5.92 0.19 20.00
C PRO A 188 7.44 0.39 19.93
N GLY A 189 7.92 0.94 18.82
CA GLY A 189 9.34 1.20 18.56
C GLY A 189 10.12 0.03 17.96
N ASP A 190 9.51 -1.16 17.84
CA ASP A 190 10.11 -2.36 17.25
C ASP A 190 9.50 -2.73 15.89
N ALA A 191 8.64 -1.87 15.32
CA ALA A 191 8.05 -2.08 14.01
C ALA A 191 9.11 -2.09 12.90
N ILE A 192 8.88 -2.88 11.86
CA ILE A 192 9.70 -2.89 10.66
C ILE A 192 9.81 -1.49 10.08
N SER A 193 11.04 -1.03 9.83
CA SER A 193 11.36 0.24 9.18
C SER A 193 11.84 0.01 7.75
N ILE A 194 11.71 1.02 6.89
CA ILE A 194 12.27 0.99 5.53
C ILE A 194 13.78 1.14 5.59
N TYR A 195 14.27 2.08 6.40
CA TYR A 195 15.70 2.25 6.62
C TYR A 195 16.23 1.23 7.62
N GLY A 196 17.43 0.71 7.38
CA GLY A 196 18.10 -0.28 8.25
C GLY A 196 17.61 -1.72 8.09
N THR A 197 16.47 -1.96 7.44
CA THR A 197 16.00 -3.32 7.15
C THR A 197 16.61 -3.83 5.84
N PRO A 198 17.21 -5.04 5.81
CA PRO A 198 17.70 -5.63 4.56
C PRO A 198 16.62 -5.69 3.48
N LEU A 199 16.97 -5.34 2.24
CA LEU A 199 16.03 -5.32 1.13
C LEU A 199 15.38 -6.69 0.91
N ALA A 200 16.13 -7.79 1.04
CA ALA A 200 15.56 -9.14 0.99
C ALA A 200 14.41 -9.36 1.99
N THR A 201 14.53 -8.80 3.21
CA THR A 201 13.49 -8.84 4.24
C THR A 201 12.29 -8.00 3.83
N LEU A 202 12.51 -6.78 3.31
CA LEU A 202 11.43 -5.94 2.79
C LEU A 202 10.69 -6.66 1.64
N CYS A 203 11.39 -7.15 0.63
CA CYS A 203 10.81 -7.91 -0.49
C CYS A 203 9.98 -9.13 -0.03
N ALA A 204 10.36 -9.76 1.07
CA ALA A 204 9.65 -10.91 1.63
C ALA A 204 8.43 -10.52 2.49
N ARG A 205 8.30 -9.25 2.89
CA ARG A 205 7.28 -8.75 3.81
C ARG A 205 6.24 -7.87 3.13
N ILE A 206 6.67 -6.98 2.25
CA ILE A 206 5.80 -5.97 1.64
C ILE A 206 5.44 -6.29 0.19
N PRO A 207 4.28 -5.80 -0.29
CA PRO A 207 3.88 -5.97 -1.68
C PRO A 207 4.91 -5.39 -2.64
N THR A 208 5.26 -6.16 -3.66
CA THR A 208 6.28 -5.83 -4.67
C THR A 208 5.74 -5.81 -6.09
N ASP A 209 4.50 -6.25 -6.28
CA ASP A 209 3.79 -6.36 -7.56
C ASP A 209 2.88 -5.16 -7.85
N VAL A 210 3.01 -4.09 -7.06
CA VAL A 210 2.11 -2.93 -7.11
C VAL A 210 2.48 -1.97 -8.24
N VAL A 211 3.76 -1.89 -8.61
CA VAL A 211 4.25 -0.92 -9.61
C VAL A 211 4.95 -1.65 -10.78
N PRO A 212 4.25 -1.87 -11.91
CA PRO A 212 4.88 -2.45 -13.11
C PRO A 212 6.00 -1.54 -13.67
N PRO A 213 7.07 -2.11 -14.27
CA PRO A 213 7.33 -3.52 -14.55
C PRO A 213 7.99 -4.28 -13.39
N TYR A 214 8.24 -3.63 -12.25
CA TYR A 214 8.88 -4.23 -11.09
C TYR A 214 7.97 -5.30 -10.47
N LYS A 215 8.57 -6.43 -10.09
CA LYS A 215 7.82 -7.60 -9.58
C LYS A 215 8.26 -8.01 -8.18
N ARG A 216 9.40 -7.50 -7.74
CA ARG A 216 10.11 -7.93 -6.53
C ARG A 216 10.62 -6.74 -5.72
N LEU A 217 10.49 -5.52 -6.24
CA LEU A 217 10.90 -4.31 -5.57
C LEU A 217 9.76 -3.69 -4.76
N PRO A 218 9.96 -3.35 -3.48
CA PRO A 218 9.05 -2.51 -2.73
C PRO A 218 8.65 -1.24 -3.46
N ALA A 219 7.37 -0.86 -3.38
CA ALA A 219 6.86 0.36 -4.01
C ALA A 219 7.67 1.62 -3.64
N VAL A 220 8.10 1.75 -2.38
CA VAL A 220 8.89 2.90 -1.93
C VAL A 220 10.23 3.05 -2.66
N TYR A 221 10.90 1.94 -3.00
CA TYR A 221 12.14 1.99 -3.78
C TYR A 221 11.86 2.45 -5.22
N VAL A 222 10.73 2.03 -5.79
CA VAL A 222 10.26 2.52 -7.08
C VAL A 222 9.93 4.01 -7.02
N ASP A 223 9.27 4.47 -5.95
CA ASP A 223 8.98 5.88 -5.74
C ASP A 223 10.25 6.73 -5.68
N PHE A 224 11.30 6.27 -5.00
CA PHE A 224 12.60 6.95 -5.03
C PHE A 224 13.14 7.07 -6.46
N VAL A 225 13.14 5.98 -7.23
CA VAL A 225 13.63 5.98 -8.62
C VAL A 225 12.81 6.92 -9.49
N ASP A 226 11.48 6.85 -9.42
CA ASP A 226 10.56 7.68 -10.19
C ASP A 226 10.80 9.17 -9.90
N HIS A 227 10.93 9.57 -8.63
CA HIS A 227 11.14 10.96 -8.25
C HIS A 227 12.55 11.46 -8.62
N ILE A 228 13.59 10.67 -8.39
CA ILE A 228 14.98 11.05 -8.71
C ILE A 228 15.20 11.17 -10.22
N THR A 229 14.57 10.29 -11.00
CA THR A 229 14.68 10.29 -12.47
C THR A 229 13.69 11.22 -13.16
N SER A 230 12.79 11.86 -12.40
CA SER A 230 11.88 12.87 -12.92
C SER A 230 12.65 14.03 -13.57
N ARG A 231 12.04 14.66 -14.58
CA ARG A 231 12.69 15.74 -15.37
C ARG A 231 13.16 16.90 -14.51
N ASP A 232 12.42 17.19 -13.44
CA ASP A 232 12.68 18.33 -12.57
C ASP A 232 13.84 18.06 -11.60
N VAL A 233 14.12 16.78 -11.30
CA VAL A 233 15.16 16.38 -10.34
C VAL A 233 16.46 15.99 -11.03
N ILE A 234 16.41 15.19 -12.10
CA ILE A 234 17.60 14.60 -12.75
C ILE A 234 18.58 15.65 -13.31
N GLY A 235 18.07 16.83 -13.68
CA GLY A 235 18.87 17.94 -14.18
C GLY A 235 19.59 18.75 -13.10
N THR A 236 19.35 18.44 -11.82
CA THR A 236 19.95 19.17 -10.70
C THR A 236 21.46 18.95 -10.67
N LYS A 237 22.21 20.06 -10.65
CA LYS A 237 23.66 20.02 -10.59
C LYS A 237 24.12 19.32 -9.30
N ASP A 238 25.10 18.44 -9.43
CA ASP A 238 25.71 17.72 -8.30
C ASP A 238 24.68 16.96 -7.44
N LEU A 239 23.63 16.42 -8.07
CA LEU A 239 22.45 15.83 -7.43
C LEU A 239 22.80 14.94 -6.22
N PHE A 240 23.68 13.94 -6.41
CA PHE A 240 24.08 13.00 -5.35
C PHE A 240 25.07 13.56 -4.31
N CYS A 241 25.53 14.80 -4.49
CA CYS A 241 26.35 15.54 -3.54
C CYS A 241 25.54 16.52 -2.68
N LEU A 242 24.24 16.68 -2.95
CA LEU A 242 23.37 17.54 -2.15
C LEU A 242 23.27 17.03 -0.71
N GLN A 243 23.02 17.96 0.21
CA GLN A 243 22.82 17.69 1.63
C GLN A 243 21.61 18.47 2.12
N ALA A 244 20.68 17.79 2.78
CA ALA A 244 19.61 18.43 3.51
C ALA A 244 20.06 18.77 4.94
N ASP A 245 19.36 19.72 5.56
CA ASP A 245 19.49 19.95 7.00
C ASP A 245 18.86 18.77 7.77
N CYS A 246 19.25 18.62 9.04
CA CYS A 246 18.81 17.50 9.86
C CYS A 246 17.29 17.44 10.03
N ALA A 247 16.60 18.58 10.17
CA ALA A 247 15.17 18.59 10.42
C ALA A 247 14.40 18.07 9.20
N SER A 248 14.79 18.52 8.00
CA SER A 248 14.24 18.00 6.75
C SER A 248 14.47 16.51 6.57
N ILE A 249 15.67 16.00 6.92
CA ILE A 249 15.98 14.57 6.83
C ILE A 249 15.15 13.77 7.82
N TYR A 250 15.05 14.19 9.09
CA TYR A 250 14.27 13.47 10.09
C TYR A 250 12.78 13.42 9.75
N ALA A 251 12.21 14.51 9.22
CA ALA A 251 10.84 14.54 8.75
C ALA A 251 10.63 13.56 7.59
N PHE A 252 11.47 13.64 6.56
CA PHE A 252 11.37 12.78 5.38
C PHE A 252 11.58 11.30 5.72
N VAL A 253 12.60 10.97 6.51
CA VAL A 253 12.87 9.60 6.98
C VAL A 253 11.68 9.08 7.80
N GLY A 254 11.17 9.89 8.72
CA GLY A 254 10.01 9.54 9.54
C GLY A 254 8.75 9.26 8.71
N ASP A 255 8.47 10.08 7.71
CA ASP A 255 7.34 9.86 6.80
C ASP A 255 7.49 8.53 6.04
N ILE A 256 8.68 8.24 5.53
CA ILE A 256 8.96 7.01 4.78
C ILE A 256 8.88 5.77 5.69
N ASP A 257 9.49 5.81 6.87
CA ASP A 257 9.45 4.70 7.83
C ASP A 257 8.04 4.44 8.37
N GLN A 258 7.19 5.46 8.49
CA GLN A 258 5.78 5.26 8.87
C GLN A 258 4.91 4.78 7.70
N GLY A 259 5.43 4.82 6.47
CA GLY A 259 4.66 4.52 5.26
C GLY A 259 3.62 5.59 4.96
N ASN A 260 3.90 6.85 5.33
CA ASN A 260 3.03 7.99 5.09
C ASN A 260 2.81 8.17 3.57
N PRO A 261 1.59 7.98 3.05
CA PRO A 261 1.35 8.08 1.62
C PRO A 261 1.38 9.52 1.10
N PHE A 262 1.45 10.51 1.99
CA PHE A 262 1.56 11.94 1.67
C PHE A 262 2.96 12.51 1.93
N ALA A 263 3.97 11.64 2.03
CA ALA A 263 5.37 12.08 2.17
C ALA A 263 5.72 13.14 1.10
N GLU A 264 6.40 14.21 1.52
CA GLU A 264 6.76 15.31 0.61
C GLU A 264 8.07 15.01 -0.12
N TRP A 265 7.97 14.72 -1.43
CA TRP A 265 9.10 14.38 -2.29
C TRP A 265 9.78 15.58 -2.96
N THR A 266 9.30 16.80 -2.71
CA THR A 266 9.73 18.04 -3.40
C THR A 266 11.08 18.58 -2.88
N ASN A 267 11.45 18.24 -1.64
CA ASN A 267 12.72 18.63 -1.04
C ASN A 267 13.85 17.75 -1.60
N ILE A 268 14.43 18.17 -2.73
CA ILE A 268 15.44 17.40 -3.48
C ILE A 268 16.63 16.97 -2.59
N PRO A 269 17.25 17.85 -1.78
CA PRO A 269 18.32 17.42 -0.87
C PRO A 269 17.89 16.34 0.12
N ALA A 270 16.66 16.39 0.65
CA ALA A 270 16.14 15.39 1.58
C ALA A 270 15.85 14.06 0.85
N LEU A 271 15.21 14.11 -0.32
CA LEU A 271 14.98 12.97 -1.22
C LEU A 271 16.28 12.21 -1.51
N ILE A 272 17.34 12.91 -1.94
CA ILE A 272 18.62 12.27 -2.28
C ILE A 272 19.35 11.74 -1.05
N THR A 273 19.26 12.45 0.08
CA THR A 273 19.84 11.95 1.32
C THR A 273 19.12 10.71 1.82
N GLY A 274 17.78 10.70 1.80
CA GLY A 274 16.96 9.52 2.08
C GLY A 274 17.31 8.36 1.16
N PHE A 275 17.41 8.58 -0.15
CA PHE A 275 17.79 7.51 -1.09
C PHE A 275 19.14 6.87 -0.74
N ARG A 276 20.16 7.66 -0.42
CA ARG A 276 21.46 7.12 0.02
C ARG A 276 21.34 6.33 1.32
N LEU A 277 20.55 6.83 2.27
CA LEU A 277 20.31 6.16 3.54
C LEU A 277 19.68 4.77 3.37
N LEU A 278 18.94 4.48 2.30
CA LEU A 278 18.46 3.11 2.03
C LEU A 278 19.60 2.09 1.98
N PHE A 279 20.79 2.50 1.53
CA PHE A 279 21.98 1.65 1.43
C PHE A 279 22.94 1.87 2.60
N ASP A 280 23.13 3.11 3.04
CA ASP A 280 24.09 3.47 4.09
C ASP A 280 23.66 2.97 5.48
N SER A 281 22.36 2.74 5.68
CA SER A 281 21.82 2.22 6.94
C SER A 281 21.77 0.70 7.04
N LEU A 282 22.08 -0.03 5.94
CA LEU A 282 22.00 -1.48 5.94
C LEU A 282 23.02 -2.09 6.92
N PRO A 283 22.64 -3.16 7.64
CA PRO A 283 23.54 -3.83 8.59
C PRO A 283 24.73 -4.48 7.89
N THR A 284 24.53 -4.88 6.64
CA THR A 284 25.57 -5.38 5.73
C THR A 284 25.58 -4.53 4.46
N PRO A 285 26.75 -4.24 3.86
CA PRO A 285 26.81 -3.52 2.59
C PRO A 285 25.96 -4.21 1.53
N PHE A 286 25.29 -3.44 0.67
CA PHE A 286 24.36 -3.96 -0.34
C PHE A 286 24.97 -5.06 -1.24
N LEU A 287 26.25 -4.91 -1.64
CA LEU A 287 26.96 -5.90 -2.46
C LEU A 287 27.61 -7.04 -1.63
N GLY A 288 27.37 -7.08 -0.31
CA GLY A 288 27.95 -8.02 0.63
C GLY A 288 29.32 -7.60 1.19
N GLU A 289 29.72 -8.23 2.30
CA GLU A 289 30.96 -7.91 3.04
C GLU A 289 32.24 -8.11 2.21
N GLY A 290 32.22 -9.04 1.24
CA GLY A 290 33.36 -9.37 0.39
C GLY A 290 33.56 -8.44 -0.81
N ALA A 291 32.57 -7.61 -1.16
CA ALA A 291 32.60 -6.83 -2.40
C ALA A 291 33.76 -5.84 -2.45
N TYR A 292 34.02 -5.13 -1.35
CA TYR A 292 35.13 -4.18 -1.29
C TYR A 292 36.48 -4.88 -1.52
N ALA A 293 36.70 -6.03 -0.89
CA ALA A 293 37.93 -6.80 -1.06
C ALA A 293 38.09 -7.30 -2.50
N ALA A 294 36.99 -7.75 -3.12
CA ALA A 294 36.97 -8.17 -4.51
C ALA A 294 37.35 -7.01 -5.46
N PHE A 295 36.72 -5.85 -5.33
CA PHE A 295 37.06 -4.68 -6.16
C PHE A 295 38.46 -4.13 -5.86
N SER A 296 38.90 -4.13 -4.60
CA SER A 296 40.25 -3.70 -4.22
C SER A 296 41.34 -4.60 -4.82
N ALA A 297 41.09 -5.91 -4.93
CA ALA A 297 42.02 -6.83 -5.55
C ALA A 297 42.24 -6.53 -7.05
N LEU A 298 41.23 -6.01 -7.75
CA LEU A 298 41.33 -5.63 -9.17
C LEU A 298 42.23 -4.42 -9.42
N THR A 299 42.38 -3.55 -8.42
CA THR A 299 43.15 -2.30 -8.55
C THR A 299 44.56 -2.39 -7.98
N LYS A 300 44.89 -3.48 -7.25
CA LYS A 300 46.24 -3.75 -6.74
C LYS A 300 47.18 -4.14 -7.89
N GLY A 301 47.79 -3.13 -8.53
CA GLY A 301 48.92 -3.30 -9.45
C GLY A 301 48.73 -2.73 -10.86
N ALA A 302 47.58 -2.12 -11.18
CA ALA A 302 47.33 -1.52 -12.48
C ALA A 302 46.61 -0.17 -12.36
N THR A 303 46.90 0.76 -13.28
CA THR A 303 46.21 2.07 -13.38
C THR A 303 44.78 1.94 -13.91
N ALA A 304 44.42 0.81 -14.52
CA ALA A 304 43.07 0.46 -14.94
C ALA A 304 42.84 -1.06 -14.82
N PRO A 305 41.72 -1.51 -14.23
CA PRO A 305 41.38 -2.93 -14.15
C PRO A 305 41.01 -3.50 -15.53
N ASP A 306 41.29 -4.79 -15.75
CA ASP A 306 40.82 -5.51 -16.94
C ASP A 306 39.28 -5.50 -16.96
N LYS A 307 38.70 -5.03 -18.08
CA LYS A 307 37.24 -4.88 -18.24
C LYS A 307 36.50 -6.22 -18.12
N THR A 308 37.08 -7.30 -18.62
CA THR A 308 36.50 -8.64 -18.59
C THR A 308 36.46 -9.13 -17.14
N VAL A 309 37.58 -9.01 -16.44
CA VAL A 309 37.70 -9.43 -15.03
C VAL A 309 36.79 -8.57 -14.13
N LEU A 310 36.66 -7.28 -14.41
CA LEU A 310 35.72 -6.40 -13.71
C LEU A 310 34.27 -6.85 -13.92
N LEU A 311 33.88 -7.13 -15.17
CA LEU A 311 32.53 -7.58 -15.49
C LEU A 311 32.22 -8.94 -14.85
N ASP A 312 33.17 -9.88 -14.86
CA ASP A 312 33.04 -11.18 -14.21
C ASP A 312 32.86 -11.02 -12.70
N THR A 313 33.63 -10.13 -12.08
CA THR A 313 33.52 -9.82 -10.64
C THR A 313 32.16 -9.22 -10.29
N VAL A 314 31.70 -8.24 -11.06
CA VAL A 314 30.36 -7.63 -10.88
C VAL A 314 29.28 -8.71 -11.04
N THR A 315 29.35 -9.52 -12.10
CA THR A 315 28.37 -10.59 -12.36
C THR A 315 28.32 -11.61 -11.22
N GLN A 316 29.47 -12.00 -10.67
CA GLN A 316 29.54 -12.91 -9.53
C GLN A 316 28.89 -12.31 -8.29
N LEU A 317 29.18 -11.04 -7.96
CA LEU A 317 28.59 -10.35 -6.82
C LEU A 317 27.07 -10.23 -6.98
N LEU A 318 26.58 -9.86 -8.17
CA LEU A 318 25.15 -9.77 -8.46
C LEU A 318 24.44 -11.12 -8.36
N SER A 319 25.08 -12.20 -8.79
CA SER A 319 24.51 -13.54 -8.70
C SER A 319 24.33 -14.03 -7.26
N ALA A 320 25.05 -13.45 -6.30
CA ALA A 320 24.93 -13.76 -4.88
C ALA A 320 23.79 -12.98 -4.18
N LEU A 321 23.27 -11.93 -4.80
CA LEU A 321 22.15 -11.14 -4.28
C LEU A 321 20.84 -11.93 -4.37
N SER A 322 19.89 -11.64 -3.47
CA SER A 322 18.53 -12.17 -3.57
C SER A 322 17.80 -11.64 -4.82
N PRO A 323 16.75 -12.31 -5.29
CA PRO A 323 16.00 -11.88 -6.47
C PRO A 323 15.46 -10.44 -6.44
N GLY A 324 15.12 -9.90 -5.26
CA GLY A 324 14.67 -8.51 -5.10
C GLY A 324 15.84 -7.51 -5.11
N GLU A 325 16.97 -7.89 -4.52
CA GLU A 325 18.21 -7.09 -4.58
C GLU A 325 18.79 -7.03 -5.99
N GLN A 326 18.69 -8.13 -6.76
CA GLN A 326 19.04 -8.12 -8.18
C GLN A 326 18.16 -7.17 -8.99
N GLU A 327 16.86 -7.12 -8.72
CA GLU A 327 15.93 -6.19 -9.39
C GLU A 327 16.21 -4.74 -8.97
N ALA A 328 16.54 -4.48 -7.71
CA ALA A 328 16.93 -3.14 -7.24
C ALA A 328 18.23 -2.63 -7.85
N PHE A 329 19.17 -3.54 -8.15
CA PHE A 329 20.43 -3.18 -8.79
C PHE A 329 20.28 -2.88 -10.29
N SER A 330 19.31 -3.52 -10.95
CA SER A 330 19.12 -3.49 -12.41
C SER A 330 18.47 -2.20 -12.89
#